data_AF-A0A7S3ICW0-F1
#
_entry.id   AF-A0A7S3ICW0-F1
#
_cell.length_a   1.000
_cell.length_b   1.000
_cell.length_c   1.000
_cell.angle_alpha   90.00
_cell.angle_beta   90.00
_cell.angle_gamma   90.00
#
_symmetry.space_group_name_H-M   'P 1'
#
loop_
_entity.id
_entity.type
_entity.pdbx_description
1 polymer ?
#
loop_
_entity_poly.entity_id
_entity_poly.type
_entity_poly.pdbx_seq_one_letter_code
_entity_poly.pdbx_strand_id
1 'polypeptide(L)'
;MVSIAQGLAARRKIPFASTFAAFFTRAYDQIRMGGVSRTNINLVGSHAGVSIGEDGPSQMALEELGMFKSLPDSHVFYPSDAVSCERAVEIIANLKGIRYIRTGRPANEVLYSNEEKFAPG
;
A
#
# COMPACT_ATOMS: atom_id res chain seq x y z
N MET A 1 1.93 8.69 12.19
CA MET A 1 1.52 8.75 10.76
C MET A 1 0.17 8.09 10.52
N VAL A 2 0.03 6.76 10.68
CA VAL A 2 -1.22 6.03 10.37
C VAL A 2 -2.44 6.59 11.13
N SER A 3 -2.35 6.84 12.44
CA SER A 3 -3.46 7.42 13.21
C SER A 3 -3.88 8.82 12.74
N ILE A 4 -2.95 9.61 12.20
CA ILE A 4 -3.27 10.92 11.60
C ILE A 4 -4.04 10.72 10.30
N ALA A 5 -3.63 9.77 9.45
CA ALA A 5 -4.39 9.41 8.25
C ALA A 5 -5.82 8.98 8.61
N GLN A 6 -6.00 8.19 9.67
CA GLN A 6 -7.32 7.79 10.15
C GLN A 6 -8.17 9.00 10.59
N GLY A 7 -7.56 9.94 11.33
CA GLY A 7 -8.22 11.20 11.70
C GLY A 7 -8.63 12.04 10.49
N LEU A 8 -7.78 12.13 9.46
CA LEU A 8 -8.10 12.81 8.20
C LEU A 8 -9.25 12.11 7.45
N ALA A 9 -9.25 10.77 7.40
CA ALA A 9 -10.32 9.99 6.81
C ALA A 9 -11.67 10.23 7.51
N ALA A 10 -11.67 10.32 8.84
CA ALA A 10 -12.87 10.67 9.62
C ALA A 10 -13.40 12.08 9.29
N ARG A 11 -12.56 12.96 8.73
CA ARG A 11 -12.94 14.30 8.23
C ARG A 11 -13.15 14.33 6.72
N ARG A 12 -13.51 13.19 6.11
CA ARG A 12 -13.87 13.04 4.69
C ARG A 12 -12.73 13.42 3.73
N LYS A 13 -11.48 13.30 4.16
CA LYS A 13 -10.32 13.37 3.26
C LYS A 13 -9.98 11.97 2.74
N ILE A 14 -9.20 11.90 1.66
CA ILE A 14 -8.70 10.65 1.07
C ILE A 14 -7.18 10.59 1.32
N PRO A 15 -6.74 10.17 2.51
CA PRO A 15 -5.33 10.24 2.88
C PRO A 15 -4.53 9.10 2.27
N PHE A 16 -3.36 9.44 1.74
CA PHE A 16 -2.31 8.51 1.37
C PHE A 16 -1.15 8.69 2.34
N ALA A 17 -0.77 7.62 3.05
CA ALA A 17 0.41 7.60 3.89
C ALA A 17 1.45 6.66 3.28
N SER A 18 2.69 7.11 3.18
CA SER A 18 3.77 6.37 2.55
C SER A 18 5.01 6.28 3.44
N THR A 19 5.68 5.13 3.36
CA THR A 19 6.98 4.88 3.96
C THR A 19 7.60 3.66 3.25
N PHE A 20 8.72 3.14 3.74
CA PHE A 20 9.19 1.81 3.33
C PHE A 20 8.19 0.77 3.83
N ALA A 21 7.87 -0.20 2.99
CA ALA A 21 6.94 -1.28 3.30
C ALA A 21 7.30 -1.99 4.61
N ALA A 22 8.59 -2.20 4.86
CA ALA A 22 9.10 -2.81 6.08
C ALA A 22 8.69 -2.03 7.34
N PHE A 23 8.61 -0.70 7.27
CA PHE A 23 8.31 0.14 8.42
C PHE A 23 6.82 0.27 8.73
N PHE A 24 5.92 -0.23 7.88
CA PHE A 24 4.52 -0.37 8.28
C PHE A 24 4.30 -1.41 9.37
N THR A 25 5.23 -2.36 9.55
CA THR A 25 5.22 -3.29 10.70
C THR A 25 5.24 -2.55 12.03
N ARG A 26 5.96 -1.41 12.10
CA ARG A 26 5.98 -0.52 13.29
C ARG A 26 4.64 0.15 13.57
N ALA A 27 3.77 0.23 12.57
CA ALA A 27 2.45 0.81 12.69
C ALA A 27 1.33 -0.24 12.64
N TYR A 28 1.66 -1.53 12.77
CA TYR A 28 0.70 -2.60 12.51
C TYR A 28 -0.50 -2.54 13.46
N ASP A 29 -0.30 -2.23 14.73
CA ASP A 29 -1.41 -2.08 15.68
C ASP A 29 -2.36 -0.94 15.28
N GLN A 30 -1.83 0.20 14.85
CA GLN A 30 -2.64 1.31 14.34
C GLN A 30 -3.41 0.92 13.08
N ILE A 31 -2.78 0.19 12.16
CA ILE A 31 -3.42 -0.30 10.93
C ILE A 31 -4.56 -1.28 11.27
N ARG A 32 -4.29 -2.25 12.16
CA ARG A 32 -5.27 -3.23 12.66
C ARG A 32 -6.46 -2.55 13.33
N MET A 33 -6.20 -1.60 14.24
CA MET A 33 -7.25 -0.80 14.87
C MET A 33 -8.00 0.10 13.89
N GLY A 34 -7.37 0.47 12.77
CA GLY A 34 -8.02 1.13 11.64
C GLY A 34 -9.08 0.24 10.98
N GLY A 35 -8.74 -1.03 10.75
CA GLY A 35 -9.69 -2.03 10.25
C GLY A 35 -10.89 -2.21 11.19
N VAL A 36 -10.64 -2.33 12.50
CA VAL A 36 -11.70 -2.38 13.53
C VAL A 36 -12.58 -1.12 13.48
N SER A 37 -11.97 0.04 13.29
CA SER A 37 -12.65 1.33 13.20
C SER A 37 -13.32 1.58 11.84
N ARG A 38 -13.22 0.63 10.89
CA ARG A 38 -13.74 0.72 9.51
C ARG A 38 -13.30 2.01 8.81
N THR A 39 -12.06 2.43 9.05
CA THR A 39 -11.50 3.64 8.46
C THR A 39 -11.16 3.42 6.98
N ASN A 40 -11.28 4.48 6.19
CA ASN A 40 -10.89 4.47 4.78
C ASN A 40 -9.53 5.16 4.62
N ILE A 41 -8.43 4.40 4.67
CA ILE A 41 -7.07 4.93 4.47
C ILE A 41 -6.34 4.19 3.34
N ASN A 42 -5.45 4.90 2.65
CA ASN A 42 -4.55 4.36 1.62
C ASN A 42 -3.11 4.34 2.15
N LEU A 43 -2.45 3.19 2.05
CA LEU A 43 -1.09 2.97 2.52
C LEU A 43 -0.22 2.55 1.34
N VAL A 44 0.92 3.23 1.14
CA VAL A 44 1.84 2.93 0.03
C VAL A 44 3.21 2.58 0.59
N GLY A 45 3.58 1.31 0.48
CA GLY A 45 4.84 0.77 0.99
C GLY A 45 5.84 0.59 -0.14
N SER A 46 6.91 1.39 -0.10
CA SER A 46 8.02 1.30 -1.06
C SER A 46 9.10 0.34 -0.62
N HIS A 47 10.13 0.14 -1.45
CA HIS A 47 11.32 -0.63 -1.08
C HIS A 47 10.97 -2.07 -0.64
N ALA A 48 10.04 -2.69 -1.35
CA ALA A 48 9.60 -4.03 -1.02
C ALA A 48 10.60 -5.11 -1.50
N GLY A 49 10.73 -6.18 -0.72
CA GLY A 49 11.56 -7.32 -1.06
C GLY A 49 13.06 -7.09 -0.97
N VAL A 50 13.82 -8.07 -1.45
CA VAL A 50 15.29 -8.05 -1.47
C VAL A 50 15.87 -7.14 -2.56
N SER A 51 15.06 -6.72 -3.53
CA SER A 51 15.50 -5.94 -4.70
C SER A 51 15.93 -4.51 -4.37
N ILE A 52 15.84 -4.10 -3.10
CA ILE A 52 16.35 -2.80 -2.64
C ILE A 52 17.88 -2.72 -2.70
N GLY A 53 18.57 -3.86 -2.59
CA GLY A 53 20.02 -3.96 -2.64
C GLY A 53 20.70 -3.74 -1.29
N GLU A 54 21.59 -2.75 -1.26
CA GLU A 54 22.69 -2.61 -0.30
C GLU A 54 22.25 -2.21 1.11
N ASP A 55 21.05 -1.64 1.27
CA ASP A 55 20.51 -1.23 2.58
C ASP A 55 20.30 -2.43 3.53
N GLY A 56 20.16 -3.64 2.98
CA GLY A 56 20.09 -4.87 3.77
C GLY A 56 18.72 -5.13 4.42
N PRO A 57 18.62 -6.20 5.24
CA PRO A 57 17.36 -6.79 5.67
C PRO A 57 16.52 -5.91 6.59
N SER A 58 17.10 -4.90 7.25
CA SER A 58 16.33 -3.96 8.09
C SER A 58 15.35 -3.08 7.29
N GLN A 59 15.55 -2.96 5.98
CA GLN A 59 14.74 -2.16 5.07
C GLN A 59 13.91 -3.05 4.13
N MET A 60 14.24 -4.33 4.03
CA MET A 60 13.56 -5.29 3.16
C MET A 60 12.20 -5.66 3.75
N ALA A 61 11.14 -5.31 3.04
CA ALA A 61 9.80 -5.78 3.40
C ALA A 61 9.60 -7.20 2.85
N LEU A 62 9.49 -8.17 3.74
CA LEU A 62 9.32 -9.59 3.38
C LEU A 62 8.02 -10.19 3.97
N GLU A 63 7.43 -9.54 4.97
CA GLU A 63 6.25 -9.98 5.72
C GLU A 63 5.00 -9.12 5.47
N GLU A 64 5.13 -7.99 4.80
CA GLU A 64 4.08 -6.97 4.63
C GLU A 64 2.86 -7.50 3.88
N LEU A 65 3.05 -8.38 2.88
CA LEU A 65 1.93 -8.99 2.17
C LEU A 65 1.10 -9.86 3.11
N GLY A 66 1.76 -10.64 3.97
CA GLY A 66 1.09 -11.44 5.00
C GLY A 66 0.39 -10.56 6.03
N MET A 67 1.07 -9.51 6.49
CA MET A 67 0.52 -8.53 7.43
C MET A 67 -0.76 -7.87 6.89
N PHE A 68 -0.73 -7.30 5.69
CA PHE A 68 -1.89 -6.64 5.12
C PHE A 68 -3.01 -7.62 4.76
N LYS A 69 -2.70 -8.78 4.16
CA LYS A 69 -3.71 -9.80 3.83
C LYS A 69 -4.38 -10.42 5.05
N SER A 70 -3.77 -10.36 6.23
CA SER A 70 -4.38 -10.85 7.46
C SER A 70 -5.48 -9.92 8.01
N LEU A 71 -5.59 -8.70 7.48
CA LEU A 71 -6.62 -7.75 7.87
C LEU A 71 -7.92 -8.04 7.10
N PRO A 72 -9.06 -8.17 7.80
CA PRO A 72 -10.37 -8.32 7.16
C PRO A 72 -10.68 -7.17 6.20
N ASP A 73 -11.31 -7.50 5.07
CA ASP A 73 -11.75 -6.55 4.04
C ASP A 73 -10.64 -5.61 3.52
N SER A 74 -9.38 -6.03 3.62
CA SER A 74 -8.26 -5.28 3.09
C SER A 74 -8.11 -5.50 1.58
N HIS A 75 -7.71 -4.44 0.88
CA HIS A 75 -7.34 -4.54 -0.54
C HIS A 75 -5.84 -4.37 -0.69
N VAL A 76 -5.19 -5.37 -1.28
CA VAL A 76 -3.73 -5.43 -1.43
C VAL A 76 -3.38 -5.44 -2.91
N PHE A 77 -2.70 -4.38 -3.36
CA PHE A 77 -2.25 -4.20 -4.73
C PHE A 77 -0.73 -4.31 -4.80
N TYR A 78 -0.24 -5.02 -5.82
CA TYR A 78 1.18 -5.08 -6.13
C TYR A 78 1.38 -4.85 -7.64
N PRO A 79 1.45 -3.58 -8.08
CA PRO A 79 1.70 -3.24 -9.48
C PRO A 79 3.09 -3.68 -9.92
N SER A 80 3.21 -4.06 -11.19
CA SER A 80 4.44 -4.60 -11.79
C SER A 80 5.23 -3.55 -12.58
N ASP A 81 4.59 -2.46 -12.97
CA ASP A 81 5.17 -1.40 -13.81
C ASP A 81 4.52 -0.02 -13.51
N ALA A 82 4.95 1.01 -14.25
CA ALA A 82 4.44 2.37 -14.05
C ALA A 82 2.93 2.50 -14.32
N VAL A 83 2.43 1.88 -15.39
CA VAL A 83 1.02 1.99 -15.80
C VAL A 83 0.10 1.31 -14.79
N SER A 84 0.40 0.06 -14.41
CA SER A 84 -0.38 -0.63 -13.39
C SER A 84 -0.30 0.07 -12.02
N CYS A 85 0.80 0.75 -11.71
CA CYS A 85 0.93 1.53 -10.49
C CYS A 85 0.03 2.78 -10.50
N GLU A 86 -0.01 3.53 -11.59
CA GLU A 86 -0.91 4.67 -11.76
C GLU A 86 -2.38 4.23 -11.58
N ARG A 87 -2.76 3.15 -12.27
CA ARG A 87 -4.11 2.57 -12.18
C ARG A 87 -4.43 2.06 -10.77
N ALA A 88 -3.47 1.45 -10.08
CA ALA A 88 -3.66 1.02 -8.70
C ALA A 88 -3.96 2.22 -7.78
N VAL A 89 -3.26 3.35 -7.93
CA VAL A 89 -3.52 4.57 -7.13
C VAL A 89 -4.93 5.10 -7.39
N GLU A 90 -5.35 5.19 -8.66
CA GLU A 90 -6.70 5.60 -9.05
C GLU A 90 -7.77 4.68 -8.45
N ILE A 91 -7.59 3.37 -8.57
CA ILE A 91 -8.53 2.37 -8.05
C ILE A 91 -8.64 2.49 -6.54
N ILE A 92 -7.51 2.48 -5.80
CA ILE A 92 -7.59 2.49 -4.34
C ILE A 92 -8.21 3.78 -3.79
N ALA A 93 -8.01 4.93 -4.45
CA ALA A 93 -8.61 6.19 -4.02
C ALA A 93 -10.15 6.09 -3.88
N ASN A 94 -10.79 5.22 -4.68
CA ASN A 94 -12.24 5.05 -4.76
C ASN A 94 -12.78 3.83 -3.97
N LEU A 95 -11.90 2.98 -3.42
CA LEU A 95 -12.30 1.83 -2.61
C LEU A 95 -12.56 2.20 -1.14
N LYS A 96 -13.09 1.25 -0.36
CA LYS A 96 -13.30 1.39 1.09
C LYS A 96 -12.30 0.53 1.87
N GLY A 97 -12.19 0.78 3.16
CA GLY A 97 -11.38 -0.02 4.08
C GLY A 97 -9.88 0.30 4.04
N ILE A 98 -9.09 -0.67 4.50
CA ILE A 98 -7.63 -0.60 4.54
C ILE A 98 -7.10 -1.03 3.17
N ARG A 99 -6.44 -0.10 2.47
CA ARG A 99 -5.93 -0.31 1.12
C ARG A 99 -4.43 -0.15 1.10
N TYR A 100 -3.72 -1.10 0.51
CA TYR A 100 -2.27 -1.14 0.46
C TYR A 100 -1.76 -1.29 -0.97
N ILE A 101 -0.79 -0.46 -1.37
CA ILE A 101 0.00 -0.63 -2.59
C ILE A 101 1.44 -0.95 -2.20
N ARG A 102 1.95 -2.05 -2.72
CA ARG A 102 3.36 -2.46 -2.63
C ARG A 102 4.13 -1.92 -3.84
N THR A 103 5.20 -1.14 -3.63
CA THR A 103 6.07 -0.66 -4.71
C THR A 103 7.52 -1.09 -4.51
N GLY A 104 8.22 -1.32 -5.62
CA GLY A 104 9.65 -1.68 -5.64
C GLY A 104 10.56 -0.45 -5.66
N ARG A 105 11.86 -0.68 -5.45
CA ARG A 105 12.93 0.33 -5.65
C ARG A 105 13.46 0.37 -7.09
N PRO A 106 13.75 -0.77 -7.75
CA PRO A 106 14.33 -0.75 -9.09
C PRO A 106 13.38 -0.17 -10.14
N ALA A 107 13.95 0.48 -11.14
CA ALA A 107 13.24 0.82 -12.37
C ALA A 107 13.11 -0.45 -13.22
N ASN A 108 11.87 -0.82 -13.55
CA ASN A 108 11.54 -1.93 -14.44
C ASN A 108 10.95 -1.39 -15.75
N GLU A 109 10.88 -2.24 -16.76
CA GLU A 109 10.24 -1.93 -18.04
C GLU A 109 8.74 -1.65 -17.86
N VAL A 110 8.18 -0.80 -18.74
CA VAL A 110 6.74 -0.60 -18.85
C VAL A 110 6.17 -1.76 -19.66
N LEU A 111 5.24 -2.50 -19.06
CA LEU A 111 4.67 -3.74 -19.61
C LEU A 111 3.32 -3.50 -20.27
N TYR A 112 2.51 -2.61 -19.70
CA TYR A 112 1.15 -2.35 -20.16
C TYR A 112 1.07 -1.05 -20.98
N SER A 113 0.10 -0.99 -21.90
CA SER A 113 -0.22 0.26 -22.61
C SER A 113 -1.03 1.19 -21.71
N ASN A 114 -1.01 2.50 -21.98
CA ASN A 114 -1.72 3.49 -21.17
C ASN A 114 -3.25 3.29 -21.16
N GLU A 115 -3.78 2.60 -22.18
CA GLU A 115 -5.20 2.29 -22.38
C GLU A 115 -5.62 0.99 -21.67
N GLU A 116 -4.67 0.22 -21.12
CA GLU A 116 -4.96 -1.01 -20.40
C GLU A 116 -5.90 -0.77 -19.22
N LYS A 117 -6.88 -1.65 -19.05
CA LYS A 117 -7.93 -1.51 -18.02
C LYS A 117 -7.67 -2.46 -16.87
N PHE A 118 -7.63 -1.90 -15.66
CA PHE A 118 -7.48 -2.65 -14.42
C PHE A 118 -8.76 -2.57 -13.60
N ALA A 119 -9.05 -3.63 -12.86
CA ALA A 119 -10.17 -3.70 -11.92
C ALA A 119 -9.68 -4.22 -10.56
N PRO A 120 -10.34 -3.85 -9.44
CA PRO A 120 -10.12 -4.53 -8.16
C PRO A 120 -10.41 -6.03 -8.30
N GLY A 121 -9.57 -6.86 -7.68
CA GLY A 121 -9.83 -8.29 -7.51
C GLY A 121 -10.86 -8.58 -6.43
#